data_AF-A0A4Q2X0M1-F1
#
_entry.id   AF-A0A4Q2X0M1-F1
#
_cell.length_a   1.000
_cell.length_b   1.000
_cell.length_c   1.000
_cell.angle_alpha   90.00
_cell.angle_beta   90.00
_cell.angle_gamma   90.00
#
_symmetry.space_group_name_H-M   'P 1'
#
loop_
_entity.id
_entity.type
_entity.pdbx_description
1 polymer ?
#
loop_
_entity_poly.entity_id
_entity_poly.type
_entity_poly.pdbx_seq_one_letter_code
_entity_poly.pdbx_strand_id
1 'polypeptide(L)'
;MKPGYLILLAACAAGLSACANDELAKPEEVKKAPVTHAPKLVGRIASIPSDKRFVLIQSYGKWEQESGAILTTLGPDERTANLRVTGEKLGEFAAADLQSGNAAQGDAVYSQFVAKPELTPTAPEVVQTANQAPSENVQKNN
;
A
#
# COMPACT_ATOMS: atom_id res chain seq x y z
N MET A 1 22.17 -34.00 48.20
CA MET A 1 20.84 -34.63 48.14
C MET A 1 20.00 -34.11 49.29
N LYS A 2 18.97 -33.31 49.00
CA LYS A 2 17.98 -32.83 49.97
C LYS A 2 16.59 -33.00 49.32
N PRO A 3 15.62 -33.62 50.00
CA PRO A 3 14.33 -33.96 49.43
C PRO A 3 13.33 -32.81 49.60
N GLY A 4 12.32 -32.79 48.72
CA GLY A 4 10.96 -32.40 49.08
C GLY A 4 10.65 -30.91 49.01
N TYR A 5 9.93 -30.51 47.96
CA TYR A 5 8.70 -29.75 48.13
C TYR A 5 7.77 -30.06 46.95
N LEU A 6 7.20 -31.26 47.01
CA LEU A 6 5.97 -31.60 46.29
C LEU A 6 4.81 -30.97 47.10
N ILE A 7 3.82 -30.43 46.40
CA ILE A 7 2.48 -30.06 46.90
C ILE A 7 2.38 -28.70 47.59
N LEU A 8 1.91 -27.69 46.86
CA LEU A 8 0.70 -26.98 47.30
C LEU A 8 -0.12 -26.53 46.09
N LEU A 9 -1.11 -27.36 45.78
CA LEU A 9 -2.20 -27.14 44.83
C LEU A 9 -3.29 -26.39 45.62
N ALA A 10 -3.49 -25.10 45.34
CA ALA A 10 -4.60 -24.31 45.87
C ALA A 10 -5.09 -23.39 44.74
N ALA A 11 -6.08 -23.85 43.97
CA ALA A 11 -7.49 -23.51 44.22
C ALA A 11 -7.76 -22.01 44.02
N CYS A 12 -8.03 -21.63 42.77
CA CYS A 12 -8.82 -20.44 42.44
C CYS A 12 -9.74 -20.78 41.26
N ALA A 13 -10.74 -21.61 41.55
CA ALA A 13 -11.94 -21.77 40.74
C ALA A 13 -13.04 -20.96 41.41
N ALA A 14 -13.35 -19.77 40.88
CA ALA A 14 -14.63 -19.08 41.02
C ALA A 14 -14.58 -17.77 40.24
N GLY A 15 -15.36 -17.66 39.17
CA GLY A 15 -15.47 -16.40 38.42
C GLY A 15 -16.20 -16.50 37.08
N LEU A 16 -17.20 -17.38 36.92
CA LEU A 16 -18.14 -17.27 35.81
C LEU A 16 -19.21 -16.25 36.20
N SER A 17 -18.89 -14.95 36.04
CA SER A 17 -19.88 -13.88 36.11
C SER A 17 -20.46 -13.68 34.72
N ALA A 18 -21.73 -14.04 34.59
CA ALA A 18 -22.53 -13.89 33.39
C ALA A 18 -22.73 -12.40 33.06
N CYS A 19 -22.25 -11.97 31.90
CA CYS A 19 -22.72 -10.75 31.25
C CYS A 19 -23.75 -11.16 30.19
N ALA A 20 -25.02 -11.18 30.59
CA ALA A 20 -26.14 -11.21 29.66
C ALA A 20 -26.99 -9.99 29.94
N ASN A 21 -26.82 -8.94 29.14
CA ASN A 21 -27.93 -8.05 28.79
C ASN A 21 -27.66 -7.51 27.39
N ASP A 22 -28.27 -8.17 26.42
CA ASP A 22 -28.44 -7.71 25.05
C ASP A 22 -29.29 -6.43 25.07
N GLU A 23 -28.66 -5.29 24.82
CA GLU A 23 -29.38 -4.13 24.29
C GLU A 23 -29.15 -4.13 22.78
N LEU A 24 -30.21 -4.49 22.07
CA LEU A 24 -30.26 -4.63 20.62
C LEU A 24 -30.16 -3.23 19.98
N ALA A 25 -28.93 -2.72 19.87
CA ALA A 25 -28.64 -1.54 19.10
C ALA A 25 -28.95 -1.84 17.63
N LYS A 26 -29.81 -1.00 17.03
CA LYS A 26 -30.10 -0.99 15.59
C LYS A 26 -28.79 -1.08 14.80
N PRO A 27 -28.72 -1.87 13.71
CA PRO A 27 -27.56 -1.83 12.83
C PRO A 27 -27.52 -0.45 12.19
N GLU A 28 -26.75 0.47 12.75
CA GLU A 28 -26.24 1.58 11.98
C GLU A 28 -25.42 0.97 10.85
N GLU A 29 -25.73 1.34 9.61
CA GLU A 29 -24.88 1.02 8.46
C GLU A 29 -23.50 1.57 8.74
N VAL A 30 -22.61 0.68 9.20
CA VAL A 30 -21.19 0.96 9.31
C VAL A 30 -20.73 1.21 7.89
N LYS A 31 -20.64 2.49 7.52
CA LYS A 31 -19.85 2.94 6.38
C LYS A 31 -18.51 2.24 6.51
N LYS A 32 -18.26 1.23 5.66
CA LYS A 32 -17.02 0.46 5.67
C LYS A 32 -15.89 1.47 5.59
N ALA A 33 -15.19 1.66 6.71
CA ALA A 33 -13.97 2.44 6.72
C ALA A 33 -13.04 1.83 5.65
N PRO A 34 -12.34 2.65 4.85
CA PRO A 34 -11.41 2.14 3.86
C PRO A 34 -10.41 1.23 4.58
N VAL A 35 -10.30 -0.02 4.11
CA VAL A 35 -9.40 -1.01 4.68
C VAL A 35 -7.97 -0.53 4.41
N THR A 36 -7.33 0.06 5.42
CA THR A 36 -5.93 0.44 5.35
C THR A 36 -5.10 -0.83 5.48
N HIS A 37 -4.55 -1.30 4.36
CA HIS A 37 -3.59 -2.41 4.39
C HIS A 37 -2.24 -1.90 4.90
N ALA A 38 -1.64 -2.63 5.84
CA ALA A 38 -0.31 -2.32 6.33
C ALA A 38 0.74 -2.42 5.20
N PRO A 39 1.84 -1.65 5.26
CA PRO A 39 2.94 -1.78 4.29
C PRO A 39 3.47 -3.21 4.22
N LYS A 40 3.69 -3.72 3.01
CA LYS A 40 4.19 -5.08 2.77
C LYS A 40 5.69 -5.04 2.48
N LEU A 41 6.48 -5.85 3.18
CA LEU A 41 7.90 -6.03 2.86
C LEU A 41 8.02 -6.83 1.55
N VAL A 42 8.61 -6.22 0.52
CA VAL A 42 8.69 -6.82 -0.83
C VAL A 42 10.10 -7.27 -1.22
N GLY A 43 11.13 -6.72 -0.56
CA GLY A 43 12.51 -7.06 -0.88
C GLY A 43 13.54 -6.23 -0.12
N ARG A 44 14.75 -6.16 -0.67
CA ARG A 44 15.86 -5.31 -0.21
C ARG A 44 16.60 -4.68 -1.38
N ILE A 45 17.30 -3.59 -1.13
CA ILE A 45 18.22 -3.01 -2.11
C ILE A 45 19.41 -3.97 -2.29
N ALA A 46 19.53 -4.54 -3.49
CA ALA A 46 20.63 -5.42 -3.85
C ALA A 46 21.87 -4.65 -4.30
N SER A 47 21.67 -3.57 -5.05
CA SER A 47 22.75 -2.69 -5.51
C SER A 47 22.21 -1.35 -5.97
N ILE A 48 23.12 -0.37 -6.01
CA ILE A 48 22.88 0.99 -6.49
C ILE A 48 24.03 1.30 -7.47
N PRO A 49 23.78 1.26 -8.78
CA PRO A 49 24.80 1.63 -9.77
C PRO A 49 25.26 3.08 -9.56
N SER A 50 26.57 3.29 -9.52
CA SER A 50 27.19 4.57 -9.17
C SER A 50 26.98 5.68 -10.20
N ASP A 51 26.62 5.31 -11.43
CA ASP A 51 26.44 6.18 -12.57
C ASP A 51 24.97 6.61 -12.80
N LYS A 52 24.01 5.97 -12.11
CA LYS A 52 22.58 6.19 -12.37
C LYS A 52 21.78 6.38 -11.10
N ARG A 53 20.61 7.02 -11.24
CA ARG A 53 19.67 7.24 -10.12
C ARG A 53 18.60 6.15 -10.03
N PHE A 54 18.97 4.89 -10.25
CA PHE A 54 18.07 3.76 -10.04
C PHE A 54 18.71 2.74 -9.11
N VAL A 55 17.88 1.88 -8.53
CA VAL A 55 18.29 0.81 -7.62
C VAL A 55 17.82 -0.53 -8.15
N LEU A 56 18.56 -1.59 -7.85
CA LEU A 56 18.11 -2.96 -8.04
C LEU A 56 17.56 -3.48 -6.71
N ILE A 57 16.33 -3.96 -6.74
CA ILE A 57 15.63 -4.55 -5.61
C ILE A 57 15.64 -6.06 -5.79
N GLN A 58 16.22 -6.79 -4.83
CA GLN A 58 16.05 -8.24 -4.77
C GLN A 58 14.74 -8.54 -4.06
N SER A 59 13.82 -9.21 -4.76
CA SER A 59 12.52 -9.59 -4.23
C SER A 59 12.63 -10.76 -3.26
N TYR A 60 11.79 -10.77 -2.22
CA TYR A 60 11.68 -11.92 -1.29
C TYR A 60 10.70 -12.98 -1.75
N GLY A 61 10.16 -12.84 -2.95
CA GLY A 61 9.21 -13.76 -3.55
C GLY A 61 8.78 -13.28 -4.92
N LYS A 62 7.58 -13.69 -5.34
CA LYS A 62 6.99 -13.26 -6.61
C LYS A 62 6.86 -11.74 -6.64
N TRP A 63 7.41 -11.11 -7.68
CA TRP A 63 7.27 -9.68 -7.89
C TRP A 63 5.87 -9.35 -8.41
N GLU A 64 5.12 -8.58 -7.62
CA GLU A 64 3.72 -8.20 -7.88
C GLU A 64 3.54 -6.69 -8.07
N GLN A 65 4.62 -5.90 -8.00
CA GLN A 65 4.52 -4.45 -8.07
C GLN A 65 4.43 -4.00 -9.53
N GLU A 66 3.40 -3.22 -9.84
CA GLU A 66 3.17 -2.64 -11.16
C GLU A 66 4.19 -1.52 -11.45
N SER A 67 4.42 -1.25 -12.74
CA SER A 67 5.21 -0.07 -13.14
C SER A 67 4.54 1.20 -12.62
N GLY A 68 5.36 2.13 -12.12
CA GLY A 68 4.92 3.36 -11.49
C GLY A 68 4.51 3.23 -10.02
N ALA A 69 4.46 2.01 -9.47
CA ALA A 69 4.20 1.81 -8.03
C ALA A 69 5.25 2.52 -7.18
N ILE A 70 4.80 3.09 -6.06
CA ILE A 70 5.66 3.78 -5.10
C ILE A 70 6.06 2.81 -4.00
N LEU A 71 7.37 2.70 -3.78
CA LEU A 71 7.96 1.92 -2.72
C LEU A 71 8.73 2.83 -1.77
N THR A 72 8.88 2.40 -0.53
CA THR A 72 9.64 3.12 0.50
C THR A 72 10.72 2.21 1.07
N THR A 73 11.93 2.74 1.22
CA THR A 73 13.03 2.01 1.88
C THR A 73 13.07 2.28 3.38
N LEU A 74 13.62 1.34 4.14
CA LEU A 74 13.94 1.50 5.57
C LEU A 74 15.32 0.88 5.86
N GLY A 75 16.28 1.73 6.22
CA GLY A 75 17.61 1.36 6.67
C GLY A 75 17.77 1.39 8.21
N PRO A 76 18.90 0.90 8.73
CA PRO A 76 19.16 0.77 10.18
C PRO A 76 19.18 2.08 10.98
N ASP A 77 19.39 3.23 10.32
CA ASP A 77 19.44 4.56 10.96
C ASP A 77 18.20 5.41 10.65
N GLU A 78 17.03 4.76 10.50
CA GLU A 78 15.80 5.40 10.00
C GLU A 78 15.98 6.08 8.63
N ARG A 79 17.02 5.70 7.89
CA ARG A 79 17.26 6.16 6.53
C ARG A 79 16.12 5.67 5.65
N THR A 80 15.51 6.61 4.93
CA THR A 80 14.40 6.34 4.02
C THR A 80 14.64 6.98 2.66
N ALA A 81 14.06 6.34 1.65
CA ALA A 81 13.97 6.82 0.29
C ALA A 81 12.63 6.41 -0.32
N ASN A 82 12.15 7.23 -1.25
CA ASN A 82 11.00 6.88 -2.09
C ASN A 82 11.50 6.42 -3.45
N LEU A 83 10.94 5.31 -3.92
CA LEU A 83 11.29 4.68 -5.18
C LEU A 83 10.06 4.60 -6.07
N ARG A 84 10.27 4.69 -7.38
CA ARG A 84 9.24 4.45 -8.39
C ARG A 84 9.62 3.24 -9.22
N VAL A 85 8.80 2.19 -9.22
CA VAL A 85 9.06 0.96 -9.98
C VAL A 85 9.08 1.27 -11.48
N THR A 86 10.11 0.83 -12.22
CA THR A 86 10.19 1.06 -13.67
C THR A 86 9.36 0.04 -14.46
N GLY A 87 9.17 -1.15 -13.89
CA GLY A 87 8.55 -2.31 -14.55
C GLY A 87 9.56 -3.27 -15.16
N GLU A 88 10.83 -2.90 -15.20
CA GLU A 88 11.91 -3.79 -15.62
C GLU A 88 12.23 -4.81 -14.52
N LYS A 89 12.38 -6.07 -14.92
CA LYS A 89 12.73 -7.17 -14.02
C LYS A 89 13.61 -8.22 -14.71
N LEU A 90 14.48 -8.86 -13.94
CA LEU A 90 15.29 -9.99 -14.36
C LEU A 90 15.48 -10.96 -13.19
N GLY A 91 14.85 -12.14 -13.29
CA GLY A 91 14.86 -13.12 -12.19
C GLY A 91 14.23 -12.55 -10.92
N GLU A 92 14.99 -12.55 -9.83
CA GLU A 92 14.60 -11.99 -8.52
C GLU A 92 14.81 -10.47 -8.42
N PHE A 93 15.36 -9.83 -9.45
CA PHE A 93 15.69 -8.42 -9.41
C PHE A 93 14.63 -7.59 -10.15
N ALA A 94 14.21 -6.49 -9.54
CA ALA A 94 13.39 -5.46 -10.15
C ALA A 94 14.09 -4.10 -10.08
N ALA A 95 13.90 -3.27 -11.09
CA ALA A 95 14.46 -1.92 -11.10
C ALA A 95 13.44 -0.88 -10.60
N ALA A 96 13.95 0.11 -9.88
CA ALA A 96 13.18 1.27 -9.44
C ALA A 96 14.03 2.54 -9.45
N ASP A 97 13.44 3.66 -9.83
CA ASP A 97 14.09 4.96 -9.83
C ASP A 97 14.03 5.61 -8.45
N LEU A 98 15.17 6.12 -7.98
CA LEU A 98 15.26 6.89 -6.74
C LEU A 98 14.59 8.26 -6.93
N GLN A 99 13.44 8.47 -6.29
CA GLN A 99 12.67 9.71 -6.39
C GLN A 99 13.16 10.75 -5.37
N SER A 100 13.38 10.34 -4.13
CA SER A 100 13.81 11.20 -3.03
C SER A 100 14.49 10.40 -1.93
N GLY A 101 15.17 11.11 -1.02
CA GLY A 101 15.85 10.51 0.13
C GLY A 101 17.18 9.85 -0.24
N ASN A 102 17.65 8.96 0.61
CA ASN A 102 18.90 8.24 0.42
C ASN A 102 18.66 6.75 0.65
N ALA A 103 19.14 5.91 -0.27
CA ALA A 103 19.07 4.47 -0.17
C ALA A 103 20.49 3.90 -0.10
N ALA A 104 20.66 2.83 0.64
CA ALA A 104 21.89 2.05 0.67
C ALA A 104 21.60 0.57 0.36
N GLN A 105 22.64 -0.14 -0.06
CA GLN A 105 22.58 -1.58 -0.21
C GLN A 105 22.17 -2.24 1.11
N GLY A 106 21.24 -3.18 1.05
CA GLY A 106 20.69 -3.89 2.20
C GLY A 106 19.44 -3.25 2.82
N ASP A 107 19.10 -2.00 2.48
CA ASP A 107 17.88 -1.36 3.00
C ASP A 107 16.63 -2.19 2.62
N ALA A 108 15.72 -2.36 3.58
CA ALA A 108 14.47 -3.07 3.38
C ALA A 108 13.53 -2.24 2.48
N VAL A 109 12.76 -2.88 1.60
CA VAL A 109 11.86 -2.21 0.66
C VAL A 109 10.42 -2.63 0.93
N TYR A 110 9.54 -1.64 1.13
CA TYR A 110 8.13 -1.83 1.42
C TYR A 110 7.26 -1.25 0.31
N SER A 111 6.16 -1.94 -0.02
CA SER A 111 5.09 -1.37 -0.83
C SER A 111 4.03 -0.72 0.05
N GLN A 112 3.54 0.44 -0.40
CA GLN A 112 2.37 1.07 0.19
C GLN A 112 1.13 0.66 -0.60
N PHE A 113 0.11 0.15 0.08
CA PHE A 113 -1.17 -0.09 -0.56
C PHE A 113 -1.99 1.20 -0.49
N VAL A 114 -2.07 1.91 -1.63
CA VAL A 114 -3.10 2.92 -1.80
C VAL A 114 -4.28 2.21 -2.45
N ALA A 115 -5.40 2.09 -1.73
CA ALA A 115 -6.62 1.57 -2.31
C ALA A 115 -6.96 2.41 -3.55
N LYS A 116 -6.91 1.79 -4.74
CA LYS A 116 -7.36 2.45 -5.95
C LYS A 116 -8.83 2.81 -5.74
N PRO A 117 -9.22 4.10 -5.81
CA PRO A 117 -10.62 4.46 -5.73
C PRO A 117 -11.36 3.69 -6.82
N GLU A 118 -12.35 2.90 -6.44
CA GLU A 118 -13.25 2.30 -7.42
C GLU A 118 -13.96 3.47 -8.12
N LEU A 119 -13.62 3.68 -9.40
CA LEU A 119 -14.42 4.54 -10.26
C LEU A 119 -15.77 3.84 -10.39
N THR A 120 -16.74 4.25 -9.58
CA THR A 120 -18.12 3.86 -9.83
C THR A 120 -18.44 4.26 -11.27
N PRO A 121 -18.93 3.35 -12.12
CA PRO A 121 -19.42 3.72 -13.44
C PRO A 121 -20.54 4.73 -13.21
N THR A 122 -20.24 6.01 -13.43
CA THR A 122 -21.30 7.01 -13.54
C THR A 122 -22.06 6.61 -14.80
N ALA A 123 -23.36 6.36 -14.64
CA ALA A 123 -24.29 6.01 -15.71
C ALA A 123 -24.07 6.91 -16.94
N PRO A 124 -24.30 6.39 -18.17
CA PRO A 124 -23.96 7.11 -19.39
C PRO A 124 -24.59 8.51 -19.39
N GLU A 125 -23.72 9.52 -19.38
CA GLU A 125 -24.07 10.89 -19.70
C GLU A 125 -24.68 10.86 -21.11
N VAL A 126 -25.97 11.17 -21.18
CA VAL A 126 -26.68 11.36 -22.45
C VAL A 126 -25.93 12.46 -23.19
N VAL A 127 -25.14 12.05 -24.17
CA VAL A 127 -24.52 12.92 -25.16
C VAL A 127 -25.66 13.65 -25.88
N GLN A 128 -25.97 14.87 -25.47
CA GLN A 128 -26.68 15.81 -26.33
C GLN A 128 -25.70 16.28 -27.39
N THR A 129 -25.70 15.55 -28.50
CA THR A 129 -25.08 15.92 -29.76
C THR A 129 -25.64 17.27 -30.22
N ALA A 130 -24.82 18.32 -30.16
CA ALA A 130 -24.96 19.47 -31.03
C ALA A 130 -23.65 19.63 -31.81
N ASN A 131 -23.60 18.94 -32.95
CA ASN A 131 -22.55 19.08 -33.94
C ASN A 131 -22.36 20.54 -34.37
N GLN A 132 -21.10 20.85 -34.64
CA GLN A 132 -20.59 22.13 -35.12
C GLN A 132 -21.21 22.56 -36.47
N ALA A 133 -21.53 23.87 -36.54
CA ALA A 133 -21.41 24.87 -37.64
C ALA A 133 -21.54 24.43 -39.12
N PRO A 134 -22.12 25.26 -40.03
CA PRO A 134 -21.33 26.36 -40.61
C PRO A 134 -22.12 27.57 -41.17
N SER A 135 -21.51 28.76 -41.19
CA SER A 135 -21.50 29.64 -42.38
C SER A 135 -20.65 30.89 -42.15
N GLU A 136 -19.46 30.83 -42.73
CA GLU A 136 -18.81 31.88 -43.53
C GLU A 136 -19.78 32.98 -44.02
N ASN A 137 -19.56 34.25 -43.64
CA ASN A 137 -19.58 35.35 -44.62
C ASN A 137 -18.89 36.63 -44.09
N VAL A 138 -17.99 37.14 -44.92
CA VAL A 138 -17.37 38.46 -44.89
C VAL A 138 -18.34 39.45 -45.54
N GLN A 139 -18.61 40.61 -44.93
CA GLN A 139 -19.02 41.91 -45.55
C GLN A 139 -19.61 42.83 -44.45
N LYS A 140 -19.57 44.16 -44.42
CA LYS A 140 -18.86 45.27 -45.12
C LYS A 140 -19.54 46.56 -44.62
N ASN A 141 -18.78 47.56 -44.14
CA ASN A 141 -19.20 48.97 -43.86
C ASN A 141 -20.38 49.16 -42.86
N ASN A 142 -20.54 50.28 -42.15
CA ASN A 142 -20.15 51.68 -42.36
C ASN A 142 -19.94 52.34 -40.99
#